data_AF-A0A0N1JXW8-F1
#
_entry.id   AF-A0A0N1JXW8-F1
#
_cell.length_a   1.000
_cell.length_b   1.000
_cell.length_c   1.000
_cell.angle_alpha   90.00
_cell.angle_beta   90.00
_cell.angle_gamma   90.00
#
_symmetry.space_group_name_H-M   'P 1'
#
loop_
_entity.id
_entity.type
_entity.pdbx_description
1 polymer ?
#
loop_
_entity_poly.entity_id
_entity_poly.type
_entity_poly.pdbx_seq_one_letter_code
_entity_poly.pdbx_strand_id
1 'polypeptide(L)'
;MTMRDELPPRTGPWATRFDSEEAMVQADDALREAALKNHDLSPILPFEAVYGEGEGCLGKATAITIDPRRPYNADGEINYVYADFSTRGLLYGVYRPAEETEGMADEGAADQDGPTDDADLWNTTLYPYPGGYEEFDPVTVPLADLGLDVPGVDRRFVHFCAGILGVEAVDDLGMLRQTFDLAWPDYQDTIRAGLKHLVANQPMTVDQWFDLTYVQFPGQRELRAYLAQVYAYLFEDFDAMPVAPQ
;
A
#
# COMPACT_ATOMS: atom_id res chain seq x y z
N MET A 1 -31.72 8.09 15.03
CA MET A 1 -30.51 8.38 14.23
C MET A 1 -29.65 7.14 14.29
N THR A 2 -29.43 6.54 13.13
CA THR A 2 -28.64 5.33 12.92
C THR A 2 -27.17 5.67 13.20
N MET A 3 -26.52 4.91 14.09
CA MET A 3 -25.07 5.00 14.26
C MET A 3 -24.43 4.71 12.91
N ARG A 4 -23.66 5.66 12.37
CA ARG A 4 -22.65 5.32 11.38
C ARG A 4 -21.41 4.91 12.17
N ASP A 5 -20.96 3.69 11.92
CA ASP A 5 -19.65 3.17 12.30
C ASP A 5 -18.59 3.95 11.51
N GLU A 6 -18.26 5.18 11.93
CA GLU A 6 -17.63 6.19 11.06
C GLU A 6 -16.13 6.03 10.81
N LEU A 7 -15.50 4.95 11.29
CA LEU A 7 -14.24 4.47 10.75
C LEU A 7 -14.43 3.01 10.36
N PRO A 8 -14.10 2.59 9.12
CA PRO A 8 -14.05 1.17 8.82
C PRO A 8 -13.13 0.48 9.84
N PRO A 9 -13.38 -0.79 10.19
CA PRO A 9 -12.58 -1.51 11.19
C PRO A 9 -11.08 -1.55 10.87
N ARG A 10 -10.70 -1.21 9.63
CA ARG A 10 -9.34 -1.17 9.09
C ARG A 10 -8.96 0.23 8.64
N THR A 11 -8.93 1.16 9.57
CA THR A 11 -7.99 2.29 9.43
C THR A 11 -6.80 1.90 10.31
N GLY A 12 -5.58 2.17 9.87
CA GLY A 12 -4.42 2.00 10.77
C GLY A 12 -4.56 2.91 12.01
N PRO A 13 -3.49 3.18 12.79
CA PRO A 13 -3.56 4.12 13.91
C PRO A 13 -4.17 5.51 13.56
N TRP A 14 -4.17 5.86 12.28
CA TRP A 14 -4.74 7.08 11.71
C TRP A 14 -5.64 6.77 10.52
N ALA A 15 -6.75 7.51 10.44
CA ALA A 15 -7.44 7.80 9.17
C ALA A 15 -6.78 9.03 8.55
N THR A 16 -6.67 9.08 7.22
CA THR A 16 -5.97 10.17 6.54
C THR A 16 -6.74 10.64 5.32
N ARG A 17 -6.43 11.85 4.86
CA ARG A 17 -6.98 12.42 3.63
C ARG A 17 -6.07 13.49 3.07
N PHE A 18 -6.16 13.72 1.75
CA PHE A 18 -5.70 14.96 1.14
C PHE A 18 -6.66 16.11 1.48
N ASP A 19 -6.12 17.30 1.65
CA ASP A 19 -6.91 18.49 1.98
C ASP A 19 -7.34 19.29 0.74
N SER A 20 -6.83 18.93 -0.45
CA SER A 20 -7.28 19.45 -1.73
C SER A 20 -7.12 18.44 -2.87
N GLU A 21 -7.93 18.61 -3.92
CA GLU A 21 -7.80 17.86 -5.17
C GLU A 21 -6.44 18.11 -5.85
N GLU A 22 -5.95 19.35 -5.80
CA GLU A 22 -4.63 19.71 -6.33
C GLU A 22 -3.50 18.93 -5.62
N ALA A 23 -3.57 18.78 -4.30
CA ALA A 23 -2.60 17.98 -3.56
C ALA A 23 -2.67 16.51 -3.98
N MET A 24 -3.89 15.96 -4.07
CA MET A 24 -4.10 14.57 -4.51
C MET A 24 -3.56 14.32 -5.92
N VAL A 25 -3.85 15.20 -6.88
CA VAL A 25 -3.36 15.08 -8.27
C VAL A 25 -1.83 15.14 -8.31
N GLN A 26 -1.22 16.09 -7.60
CA GLN A 26 0.24 16.19 -7.53
C GLN A 26 0.89 14.92 -6.93
N ALA A 27 0.24 14.29 -5.94
CA ALA A 27 0.71 13.01 -5.40
C ALA A 27 0.55 11.87 -6.41
N ASP A 28 -0.59 11.77 -7.08
CA ASP A 28 -0.82 10.72 -8.08
C ASP A 28 0.20 10.82 -9.23
N ASP A 29 0.44 12.03 -9.76
CA ASP A 29 1.40 12.25 -10.83
C ASP A 29 2.82 11.80 -10.42
N ALA A 30 3.27 12.20 -9.23
CA ALA A 30 4.61 11.86 -8.72
C ALA A 30 4.76 10.36 -8.43
N LEU A 31 3.73 9.73 -7.86
CA LEU A 31 3.74 8.30 -7.56
C LEU A 31 3.66 7.46 -8.83
N ARG A 32 2.85 7.85 -9.80
CA ARG A 32 2.74 7.21 -11.11
C ARG A 32 4.05 7.28 -11.88
N GLU A 33 4.72 8.45 -11.89
CA GLU A 33 6.06 8.57 -12.47
C GLU A 33 7.04 7.61 -11.79
N ALA A 34 6.99 7.51 -10.45
CA ALA A 34 7.83 6.58 -9.70
C ALA A 34 7.49 5.11 -9.98
N ALA A 35 6.22 4.77 -10.18
CA ALA A 35 5.77 3.42 -10.55
C ALA A 35 6.39 2.99 -11.88
N LEU A 36 6.19 3.81 -12.92
CA LEU A 36 6.72 3.57 -14.27
C LEU A 36 8.24 3.49 -14.28
N LYS A 37 8.91 4.41 -13.58
CA LYS A 37 10.37 4.47 -13.54
C LYS A 37 11.00 3.25 -12.86
N ASN A 38 10.37 2.73 -11.82
CA ASN A 38 10.93 1.68 -10.97
C ASN A 38 10.28 0.30 -11.18
N HIS A 39 9.32 0.20 -12.10
CA HIS A 39 8.51 -1.00 -12.31
C HIS A 39 7.88 -1.48 -10.98
N ASP A 40 7.15 -0.59 -10.32
CA ASP A 40 6.56 -0.83 -9.00
C ASP A 40 5.09 -0.42 -9.01
N LEU A 41 4.18 -1.37 -8.78
CA LEU A 41 2.75 -1.06 -8.72
C LEU A 41 2.31 -0.45 -7.39
N SER A 42 3.21 -0.32 -6.42
CA SER A 42 2.91 0.16 -5.07
C SER A 42 3.91 1.21 -4.56
N PRO A 43 4.31 2.19 -5.39
CA PRO A 43 5.38 3.12 -5.01
C PRO A 43 5.03 3.86 -3.71
N ILE A 44 6.06 4.11 -2.91
CA ILE A 44 5.96 4.90 -1.68
C ILE A 44 7.00 6.01 -1.76
N LEU A 45 6.56 7.25 -1.60
CA LEU A 45 7.43 8.42 -1.63
C LEU A 45 7.36 9.19 -0.30
N PRO A 46 8.48 9.77 0.17
CA PRO A 46 8.43 10.74 1.25
C PRO A 46 7.54 11.93 0.87
N PHE A 47 6.69 12.37 1.81
CA PHE A 47 5.72 13.44 1.59
C PHE A 47 6.40 14.75 1.13
N GLU A 48 7.56 15.07 1.70
CA GLU A 48 8.35 16.25 1.31
C GLU A 48 9.04 16.11 -0.04
N ALA A 49 9.27 14.89 -0.52
CA ALA A 49 9.81 14.68 -1.86
C ALA A 49 8.81 15.13 -2.95
N VAL A 50 7.51 15.13 -2.64
CA VAL A 50 6.44 15.55 -3.55
C VAL A 50 6.04 17.01 -3.33
N TYR A 51 5.85 17.44 -2.08
CA TYR A 51 5.33 18.77 -1.77
C TYR A 51 6.38 19.80 -1.34
N GLY A 52 7.64 19.37 -1.18
CA GLY A 52 8.70 20.20 -0.63
C GLY A 52 8.75 20.17 0.91
N GLU A 53 9.86 20.67 1.45
CA GLU A 53 10.13 20.67 2.90
C GLU A 53 9.40 21.82 3.64
N GLY A 54 9.13 21.62 4.92
CA GLY A 54 8.68 22.67 5.84
C GLY A 54 7.33 23.28 5.46
N GLU A 55 7.28 24.57 5.10
CA GLU A 55 6.01 25.21 4.74
C GLU A 55 5.38 24.66 3.44
N GLY A 56 6.16 23.97 2.60
CA GLY A 56 5.67 23.37 1.35
C GLY A 56 4.66 22.22 1.56
N CYS A 57 4.78 21.49 2.67
CA CYS A 57 3.91 20.36 2.99
C CYS A 57 2.64 20.76 3.79
N LEU A 58 2.59 21.98 4.32
CA LEU A 58 1.47 22.43 5.16
C LEU A 58 0.15 22.48 4.36
N GLY A 59 -0.90 21.93 4.94
CA GLY A 59 -2.25 21.95 4.36
C GLY A 59 -2.43 21.10 3.11
N LYS A 60 -1.54 20.11 2.88
CA LYS A 60 -1.66 19.15 1.78
C LYS A 60 -2.45 17.90 2.18
N ALA A 61 -2.34 17.49 3.43
CA ALA A 61 -3.06 16.35 3.99
C ALA A 61 -3.23 16.48 5.51
N THR A 62 -4.25 15.82 6.05
CA THR A 62 -4.55 15.76 7.48
C THR A 62 -4.72 14.31 7.94
N ALA A 63 -4.06 13.95 9.03
CA ALA A 63 -4.28 12.70 9.76
C ALA A 63 -5.26 12.91 10.91
N ILE A 64 -6.12 11.92 11.15
CA ILE A 64 -7.26 11.98 12.07
C ILE A 64 -7.25 10.69 12.90
N THR A 65 -7.34 10.81 14.22
CA THR A 65 -7.54 9.65 15.10
C THR A 65 -8.42 10.02 16.30
N ILE A 66 -8.83 9.04 17.09
CA ILE A 66 -9.58 9.25 18.34
C ILE A 66 -8.57 9.50 19.46
N ASP A 67 -8.79 10.53 20.29
CA ASP A 67 -7.93 10.81 21.44
C ASP A 67 -7.90 9.60 22.40
N PRO A 68 -6.76 8.91 22.58
CA PRO A 68 -6.70 7.72 23.42
C PRO A 68 -6.83 8.05 24.91
N ARG A 69 -6.56 9.29 25.33
CA ARG A 69 -6.68 9.73 26.74
C ARG A 69 -8.08 10.21 27.06
N ARG A 70 -8.79 10.74 26.05
CA ARG A 70 -10.15 11.24 26.22
C ARG A 70 -10.98 10.94 24.97
N PRO A 71 -11.43 9.68 24.75
CA PRO A 71 -12.13 9.30 23.52
C PRO A 71 -13.47 10.01 23.29
N TYR A 72 -14.08 10.55 24.36
CA TYR A 72 -15.35 11.26 24.31
C TYR A 72 -15.27 12.64 24.97
N ASN A 73 -15.91 13.62 24.35
CA ASN A 73 -16.09 14.96 24.87
C ASN A 73 -17.11 14.99 26.03
N ALA A 74 -17.20 16.13 26.73
CA ALA A 74 -18.14 16.29 27.85
C ALA A 74 -19.61 16.07 27.44
N ASP A 75 -19.93 16.32 26.17
CA ASP A 75 -21.26 16.19 25.59
C ASP A 75 -21.53 14.78 25.01
N GLY A 76 -20.58 13.84 25.13
CA GLY A 76 -20.71 12.44 24.71
C GLY A 76 -20.33 12.14 23.26
N GLU A 77 -19.95 13.15 22.48
CA GLU A 77 -19.43 12.98 21.11
C GLU A 77 -17.99 12.46 21.09
N ILE A 78 -17.58 11.77 20.02
CA ILE A 78 -16.21 11.28 19.83
C ILE A 78 -15.26 12.48 19.77
N ASN A 79 -14.14 12.39 20.50
CA ASN A 79 -13.10 13.40 20.52
C ASN A 79 -12.00 13.04 19.52
N TYR A 80 -12.05 13.63 18.34
CA TYR A 80 -11.04 13.47 17.32
C TYR A 80 -9.86 14.42 17.55
N VAL A 81 -8.65 13.90 17.33
CA VAL A 81 -7.41 14.69 17.26
C VAL A 81 -6.86 14.63 15.84
N TYR A 82 -6.29 15.76 15.43
CA TYR A 82 -5.80 15.98 14.08
C TYR A 82 -4.31 16.26 14.12
N ALA A 83 -3.58 15.75 13.13
CA ALA A 83 -2.16 16.03 12.95
C ALA A 83 -1.87 16.30 11.47
N ASP A 84 -1.00 17.27 11.23
CA ASP A 84 -0.42 17.49 9.90
C ASP A 84 0.67 16.45 9.62
N PHE A 85 1.03 16.31 8.34
CA PHE A 85 2.10 15.44 7.91
C PHE A 85 3.45 16.15 8.08
N SER A 86 4.31 15.58 8.94
CA SER A 86 5.69 16.06 9.12
C SER A 86 6.61 15.57 7.99
N THR A 87 7.91 15.91 8.08
CA THR A 87 8.98 15.42 7.18
C THR A 87 9.05 13.90 7.06
N ARG A 88 8.44 13.18 8.02
CA ARG A 88 8.39 11.72 8.06
C ARG A 88 7.12 11.14 7.41
N GLY A 89 6.20 11.98 6.94
CA GLY A 89 5.03 11.56 6.20
C GLY A 89 5.41 10.78 4.93
N LEU A 90 4.55 9.84 4.55
CA LEU A 90 4.71 9.05 3.33
C LEU A 90 3.45 9.19 2.46
N LEU A 91 3.64 9.07 1.15
CA LEU A 91 2.58 8.97 0.15
C LEU A 91 2.62 7.57 -0.44
N TYR A 92 1.48 6.89 -0.43
CA TYR A 92 1.30 5.55 -0.95
C TYR A 92 0.43 5.61 -2.19
N GLY A 93 0.95 5.08 -3.31
CA GLY A 93 0.17 4.81 -4.50
C GLY A 93 0.00 3.31 -4.66
N VAL A 94 -1.21 2.86 -4.97
CA VAL A 94 -1.51 1.47 -5.35
C VAL A 94 -2.14 1.48 -6.73
N TYR A 95 -1.42 0.92 -7.68
CA TYR A 95 -1.78 0.86 -9.08
C TYR A 95 -2.03 -0.57 -9.53
N ARG A 96 -2.74 -0.67 -10.65
CA ARG A 96 -2.84 -1.90 -11.43
C ARG A 96 -2.69 -1.55 -12.91
N PRO A 97 -2.15 -2.45 -13.74
CA PRO A 97 -2.17 -2.24 -15.18
C PRO A 97 -3.60 -2.00 -15.68
N ALA A 98 -3.76 -1.11 -16.64
CA ALA A 98 -5.03 -0.90 -17.33
C ALA A 98 -5.38 -2.16 -18.13
N GLU A 99 -6.66 -2.54 -18.13
CA GLU A 99 -7.14 -3.55 -19.08
C GLU A 99 -7.06 -2.96 -20.49
N GLU A 100 -6.56 -3.74 -21.46
CA GLU A 100 -6.71 -3.38 -22.87
C GLU A 100 -8.19 -3.08 -23.14
N THR A 101 -8.50 -1.82 -23.41
CA THR A 101 -9.89 -1.46 -23.69
C THR A 101 -10.23 -2.06 -25.05
N GLU A 102 -11.21 -2.98 -25.08
CA GLU A 102 -11.73 -3.58 -26.31
C GLU A 102 -12.01 -2.48 -27.35
N GLY A 103 -11.10 -2.29 -28.32
CA GLY A 103 -11.22 -1.29 -29.38
C GLY A 103 -10.00 -0.41 -29.66
N MET A 104 -8.92 -0.46 -28.85
CA MET A 104 -7.63 0.18 -29.17
C MET A 104 -6.47 -0.82 -29.33
N ALA A 105 -6.77 -2.09 -29.62
CA ALA A 105 -5.78 -3.01 -30.12
C ALA A 105 -5.39 -2.59 -31.55
N ASP A 106 -4.45 -1.65 -31.66
CA ASP A 106 -3.61 -1.62 -32.86
C ASP A 106 -2.91 -2.98 -32.88
N GLU A 107 -3.11 -3.73 -33.97
CA GLU A 107 -2.62 -5.10 -34.14
C GLU A 107 -1.08 -5.11 -34.12
N GLY A 108 -0.46 -5.07 -32.93
CA GLY A 108 0.99 -4.93 -32.84
C GLY A 108 1.67 -4.88 -31.48
N ALA A 109 1.02 -4.55 -30.36
CA ALA A 109 1.75 -4.39 -29.09
C ALA A 109 0.91 -4.69 -27.83
N ALA A 110 0.54 -5.95 -27.64
CA ALA A 110 0.56 -6.49 -26.29
C ALA A 110 2.03 -6.77 -25.96
N ASP A 111 2.82 -5.71 -25.76
CA ASP A 111 4.22 -5.86 -25.38
C ASP A 111 4.22 -6.53 -24.00
N GLN A 112 4.78 -7.73 -23.94
CA GLN A 112 4.87 -8.58 -22.73
C GLN A 112 5.78 -7.98 -21.64
N ASP A 113 6.15 -6.71 -21.78
CA ASP A 113 7.16 -6.03 -21.01
C ASP A 113 6.55 -5.15 -19.90
N GLY A 114 5.22 -5.01 -19.82
CA GLY A 114 4.49 -4.27 -18.78
C GLY A 114 4.12 -2.83 -19.15
N PRO A 115 3.53 -2.05 -18.22
CA PRO A 115 3.11 -0.67 -18.44
C PRO A 115 4.27 0.25 -18.89
N THR A 116 4.02 1.15 -19.84
CA THR A 116 5.06 2.03 -20.39
C THR A 116 4.75 3.51 -20.21
N ASP A 117 3.48 3.88 -20.06
CA ASP A 117 3.05 5.26 -19.84
C ASP A 117 1.93 5.39 -18.80
N ASP A 118 1.53 6.64 -18.53
CA ASP A 118 0.57 6.98 -17.49
C ASP A 118 -0.82 6.35 -17.71
N ALA A 119 -1.23 6.16 -18.96
CA ALA A 119 -2.53 5.58 -19.30
C ALA A 119 -2.57 4.06 -19.09
N ASP A 120 -1.41 3.41 -19.08
CA ASP A 120 -1.26 1.98 -18.81
C ASP A 120 -1.41 1.63 -17.31
N LEU A 121 -1.52 2.62 -16.42
CA LEU A 121 -1.71 2.42 -14.99
C LEU A 121 -3.05 2.99 -14.52
N TRP A 122 -3.83 2.20 -13.78
CA TRP A 122 -5.01 2.67 -13.07
C TRP A 122 -4.73 2.75 -11.58
N ASN A 123 -4.99 3.92 -11.01
CA ASN A 123 -4.93 4.11 -9.58
C ASN A 123 -6.11 3.37 -8.93
N THR A 124 -5.80 2.52 -7.96
CA THR A 124 -6.78 1.81 -7.14
C THR A 124 -6.95 2.53 -5.80
N THR A 125 -5.83 2.86 -5.16
CA THR A 125 -5.82 3.51 -3.84
C THR A 125 -4.67 4.51 -3.80
N LEU A 126 -4.94 5.71 -3.30
CA LEU A 126 -3.96 6.76 -3.08
C LEU A 126 -4.19 7.38 -1.70
N TYR A 127 -3.17 7.33 -0.84
CA TYR A 127 -3.33 7.87 0.50
C TYR A 127 -2.00 8.37 1.09
N PRO A 128 -2.04 9.46 1.86
CA PRO A 128 -0.93 9.86 2.68
C PRO A 128 -0.97 9.08 4.01
N TYR A 129 0.16 8.63 4.55
CA TYR A 129 0.23 8.07 5.90
C TYR A 129 1.27 8.80 6.79
N PRO A 130 0.94 9.18 8.04
CA PRO A 130 1.89 9.88 8.89
C PRO A 130 2.97 8.89 9.30
N GLY A 131 4.09 8.90 8.59
CA GLY A 131 5.23 8.07 8.97
C GLY A 131 5.89 8.58 10.24
N GLY A 132 6.72 7.72 10.81
CA GLY A 132 7.57 8.03 11.94
C GLY A 132 7.09 7.61 13.33
N TYR A 133 6.01 6.84 13.40
CA TYR A 133 5.59 6.17 14.62
C TYR A 133 6.17 4.75 14.75
N GLU A 134 6.60 4.12 13.66
CA GLU A 134 6.96 2.69 13.62
C GLU A 134 8.46 2.45 13.47
N GLU A 135 8.89 1.23 13.86
CA GLU A 135 10.29 0.78 13.76
C GLU A 135 10.77 0.63 12.31
N PHE A 136 9.86 0.43 11.34
CA PHE A 136 10.21 0.26 9.94
C PHE A 136 9.61 1.35 9.04
N ASP A 137 10.49 2.13 8.43
CA ASP A 137 10.15 2.99 7.30
C ASP A 137 10.25 2.17 6.01
N PRO A 138 9.14 1.90 5.28
CA PRO A 138 9.16 1.04 4.09
C PRO A 138 10.11 1.56 2.99
N VAL A 139 10.40 2.86 2.95
CA VAL A 139 11.29 3.48 1.98
C VAL A 139 12.75 3.20 2.30
N THR A 140 13.11 3.13 3.58
CA THR A 140 14.52 3.12 4.02
C THR A 140 14.96 1.88 4.79
N VAL A 141 14.03 1.08 5.33
CA VAL A 141 14.34 -0.12 6.14
C VAL A 141 15.23 -1.10 5.37
N PRO A 142 16.40 -1.51 5.90
CA PRO A 142 17.22 -2.52 5.23
C PRO A 142 16.49 -3.85 5.05
N LEU A 143 16.58 -4.46 3.86
CA LEU A 143 15.92 -5.75 3.59
C LEU A 143 16.39 -6.84 4.56
N ALA A 144 17.66 -6.79 4.99
CA ALA A 144 18.22 -7.74 5.96
C ALA A 144 17.51 -7.69 7.32
N ASP A 145 17.05 -6.51 7.75
CA ASP A 145 16.36 -6.32 9.04
C ASP A 145 14.95 -6.94 9.02
N LEU A 146 14.37 -7.08 7.82
CA LEU A 146 13.13 -7.80 7.57
C LEU A 146 13.35 -9.29 7.20
N GLY A 147 14.61 -9.73 7.12
CA GLY A 147 15.00 -11.05 6.63
C GLY A 147 14.63 -11.28 5.15
N LEU A 148 14.55 -10.21 4.36
CA LEU A 148 14.20 -10.18 2.94
C LEU A 148 15.41 -9.99 2.01
N ASP A 149 16.63 -9.92 2.54
CA ASP A 149 17.88 -9.87 1.75
C ASP A 149 18.20 -11.26 1.18
N VAL A 150 17.43 -11.66 0.17
CA VAL A 150 17.50 -12.97 -0.51
C VAL A 150 17.40 -12.79 -2.03
N PRO A 151 17.90 -13.76 -2.83
CA PRO A 151 17.90 -13.64 -4.28
C PRO A 151 16.50 -13.40 -4.86
N GLY A 152 16.40 -12.40 -5.75
CA GLY A 152 15.15 -12.07 -6.45
C GLY A 152 14.18 -11.22 -5.64
N VAL A 153 14.53 -10.80 -4.41
CA VAL A 153 13.71 -9.87 -3.62
C VAL A 153 14.42 -8.53 -3.55
N ASP A 154 13.67 -7.45 -3.80
CA ASP A 154 14.14 -6.08 -3.66
C ASP A 154 13.09 -5.18 -2.97
N ARG A 155 13.34 -3.87 -2.95
CA ARG A 155 12.48 -2.87 -2.29
C ARG A 155 11.02 -2.93 -2.75
N ARG A 156 10.77 -3.28 -4.01
CA ARG A 156 9.42 -3.35 -4.57
C ARG A 156 8.55 -4.37 -3.85
N PHE A 157 9.16 -5.42 -3.29
CA PHE A 157 8.43 -6.36 -2.45
C PHE A 157 8.01 -5.76 -1.10
N VAL A 158 8.84 -4.92 -0.50
CA VAL A 158 8.48 -4.19 0.74
C VAL A 158 7.35 -3.22 0.46
N HIS A 159 7.43 -2.51 -0.66
CA HIS A 159 6.36 -1.62 -1.14
C HIS A 159 5.06 -2.38 -1.41
N PHE A 160 5.13 -3.55 -2.03
CA PHE A 160 3.96 -4.43 -2.23
C PHE A 160 3.32 -4.83 -0.89
N CYS A 161 4.12 -5.20 0.10
CA CYS A 161 3.61 -5.52 1.44
C CYS A 161 2.97 -4.30 2.12
N ALA A 162 3.65 -3.14 2.12
CA ALA A 162 3.19 -1.94 2.82
C ALA A 162 2.04 -1.21 2.11
N GLY A 163 1.98 -1.28 0.77
CA GLY A 163 0.98 -0.65 -0.08
C GLY A 163 -0.19 -1.59 -0.34
N ILE A 164 -0.01 -2.55 -1.25
CA ILE A 164 -1.08 -3.45 -1.73
C ILE A 164 -1.64 -4.34 -0.60
N LEU A 165 -0.78 -4.87 0.27
CA LEU A 165 -1.21 -5.67 1.43
C LEU A 165 -1.36 -4.81 2.71
N GLY A 166 -1.25 -3.49 2.58
CA GLY A 166 -1.44 -2.53 3.65
C GLY A 166 -2.91 -2.31 3.98
N VAL A 167 -3.16 -1.81 5.20
CA VAL A 167 -4.51 -1.67 5.78
C VAL A 167 -5.52 -0.94 4.87
N GLU A 168 -5.08 0.02 4.08
CA GLU A 168 -5.93 0.83 3.20
C GLU A 168 -6.27 0.17 1.86
N ALA A 169 -5.48 -0.83 1.41
CA ALA A 169 -5.64 -1.43 0.07
C ALA A 169 -5.72 -2.96 0.07
N VAL A 170 -5.62 -3.61 1.24
CA VAL A 170 -5.62 -5.08 1.37
C VAL A 170 -6.88 -5.75 0.79
N ASP A 171 -8.00 -5.02 0.78
CA ASP A 171 -9.26 -5.49 0.19
C ASP A 171 -9.33 -5.29 -1.34
N ASP A 172 -8.39 -4.53 -1.92
CA ASP A 172 -8.31 -4.24 -3.35
C ASP A 172 -7.44 -5.25 -4.12
N LEU A 173 -6.89 -6.27 -3.44
CA LEU A 173 -6.10 -7.34 -4.06
C LEU A 173 -6.87 -8.05 -5.21
N GLY A 174 -8.20 -8.11 -5.12
CA GLY A 174 -9.05 -8.65 -6.18
C GLY A 174 -9.06 -7.80 -7.45
N MET A 175 -8.93 -6.47 -7.33
CA MET A 175 -8.79 -5.57 -8.48
C MET A 175 -7.42 -5.73 -9.14
N LEU A 176 -6.36 -5.93 -8.35
CA LEU A 176 -5.02 -6.20 -8.86
C LEU A 176 -4.95 -7.51 -9.64
N ARG A 177 -5.52 -8.61 -9.11
CA ARG A 177 -5.44 -9.92 -9.76
C ARG A 177 -5.94 -9.91 -11.21
N GLN A 178 -6.94 -9.09 -11.52
CA GLN A 178 -7.54 -9.01 -12.86
C GLN A 178 -6.54 -8.65 -13.96
N THR A 179 -5.52 -7.86 -13.63
CA THR A 179 -4.53 -7.35 -14.58
C THR A 179 -3.09 -7.55 -14.14
N PHE A 180 -2.86 -8.38 -13.12
CA PHE A 180 -1.51 -8.57 -12.56
C PHE A 180 -0.54 -9.23 -13.53
N ASP A 181 -1.05 -10.06 -14.44
CA ASP A 181 -0.27 -10.70 -15.52
C ASP A 181 0.24 -9.69 -16.56
N LEU A 182 -0.39 -8.52 -16.65
CA LEU A 182 0.04 -7.39 -17.49
C LEU A 182 1.12 -6.51 -16.81
N ALA A 183 1.50 -6.78 -15.55
CA ALA A 183 2.55 -6.04 -14.88
C ALA A 183 3.94 -6.40 -15.44
N TRP A 184 4.96 -5.58 -15.17
CA TRP A 184 6.33 -5.86 -15.60
C TRP A 184 6.79 -7.27 -15.15
N PRO A 185 7.39 -8.09 -16.04
CA PRO A 185 7.81 -9.45 -15.69
C PRO A 185 8.76 -9.52 -14.49
N ASP A 186 9.68 -8.55 -14.37
CA ASP A 186 10.65 -8.51 -13.28
C ASP A 186 10.00 -8.09 -11.94
N TYR A 187 8.95 -7.28 -11.97
CA TYR A 187 8.12 -7.01 -10.81
C TYR A 187 7.37 -8.27 -10.37
N GLN A 188 6.70 -8.97 -11.30
CA GLN A 188 6.01 -10.22 -11.00
C GLN A 188 6.93 -11.27 -10.37
N ASP A 189 8.14 -11.43 -10.90
CA ASP A 189 9.15 -12.34 -10.35
C ASP A 189 9.60 -11.92 -8.95
N THR A 190 9.74 -10.61 -8.70
CA THR A 190 10.07 -10.06 -7.37
C THR A 190 8.99 -10.40 -6.34
N ILE A 191 7.73 -10.17 -6.68
CA ILE A 191 6.59 -10.48 -5.78
C ILE A 191 6.49 -11.98 -5.55
N ARG A 192 6.66 -12.79 -6.59
CA ARG A 192 6.66 -14.25 -6.51
C ARG A 192 7.75 -14.77 -5.59
N ALA A 193 8.98 -14.27 -5.72
CA ALA A 193 10.11 -14.66 -4.88
C ALA A 193 9.88 -14.26 -3.42
N GLY A 194 9.43 -13.03 -3.18
CA GLY A 194 9.16 -12.51 -1.84
C GLY A 194 8.09 -13.30 -1.10
N LEU A 195 6.93 -13.54 -1.74
CA LEU A 195 5.85 -14.31 -1.13
C LEU A 195 6.26 -15.77 -0.84
N LYS A 196 6.95 -16.43 -1.77
CA LYS A 196 7.49 -17.78 -1.54
C LYS A 196 8.41 -17.81 -0.31
N HIS A 197 9.29 -16.82 -0.20
CA HIS A 197 10.22 -16.72 0.92
C HIS A 197 9.51 -16.49 2.26
N LEU A 198 8.53 -15.56 2.30
CA LEU A 198 7.74 -15.32 3.51
C LEU A 198 7.00 -16.59 3.97
N VAL A 199 6.38 -17.31 3.03
CA VAL A 199 5.60 -18.53 3.35
C VAL A 199 6.52 -19.66 3.84
N ALA A 200 7.66 -19.88 3.18
CA ALA A 200 8.55 -20.98 3.49
C ALA A 200 9.38 -20.75 4.76
N ASN A 201 9.95 -19.55 4.90
CA ASN A 201 10.97 -19.27 5.91
C ASN A 201 10.45 -18.47 7.10
N GLN A 202 9.28 -17.82 6.99
CA GLN A 202 8.68 -16.99 8.04
C GLN A 202 9.69 -15.99 8.66
N PRO A 203 10.43 -15.21 7.85
CA PRO A 203 11.49 -14.34 8.34
C PRO A 203 10.96 -13.16 9.18
N MET A 204 9.68 -12.82 9.01
CA MET A 204 9.02 -11.67 9.64
C MET A 204 8.05 -12.13 10.73
N THR A 205 8.07 -11.44 11.87
CA THR A 205 7.11 -11.63 12.95
C THR A 205 5.77 -10.92 12.66
N VAL A 206 4.71 -11.28 13.38
CA VAL A 206 3.43 -10.58 13.28
C VAL A 206 3.57 -9.09 13.63
N ASP A 207 4.41 -8.77 14.63
CA ASP A 207 4.64 -7.39 15.04
C ASP A 207 5.35 -6.62 13.92
N GLN A 208 6.44 -7.17 13.36
CA GLN A 208 7.10 -6.55 12.21
C GLN A 208 6.19 -6.42 10.98
N TRP A 209 5.29 -7.39 10.76
CA TRP A 209 4.29 -7.31 9.70
C TRP A 209 3.28 -6.18 9.97
N PHE A 210 2.82 -6.05 11.21
CA PHE A 210 1.93 -4.97 11.62
C PHE A 210 2.62 -3.60 11.49
N ASP A 211 3.87 -3.47 11.92
CA ASP A 211 4.64 -2.23 11.80
C ASP A 211 4.82 -1.80 10.33
N LEU A 212 4.87 -2.77 9.41
CA LEU A 212 5.00 -2.51 7.97
C LEU A 212 3.66 -2.23 7.26
N THR A 213 2.58 -2.91 7.65
CA THR A 213 1.32 -2.97 6.88
C THR A 213 0.11 -2.40 7.61
N TYR A 214 0.20 -2.20 8.92
CA TYR A 214 -0.90 -1.92 9.84
C TYR A 214 -2.00 -2.98 9.86
N VAL A 215 -1.74 -4.18 9.35
CA VAL A 215 -2.67 -5.31 9.38
C VAL A 215 -2.26 -6.29 10.47
N GLN A 216 -3.06 -6.39 11.53
CA GLN A 216 -2.76 -7.27 12.66
C GLN A 216 -3.23 -8.70 12.42
N PHE A 217 -2.39 -9.68 12.77
CA PHE A 217 -2.77 -11.09 12.79
C PHE A 217 -2.82 -11.65 14.21
N PRO A 218 -3.67 -12.66 14.50
CA PRO A 218 -3.68 -13.31 15.81
C PRO A 218 -2.38 -14.06 16.15
N GLY A 219 -1.62 -14.45 15.12
CA GLY A 219 -0.40 -15.24 15.29
C GLY A 219 0.29 -15.58 13.97
N GLN A 220 1.50 -16.12 14.08
CA GLN A 220 2.37 -16.43 12.94
C GLN A 220 1.77 -17.46 11.98
N ARG A 221 0.97 -18.39 12.50
CA ARG A 221 0.33 -19.41 11.68
C ARG A 221 -0.71 -18.78 10.75
N GLU A 222 -1.50 -17.85 11.28
CA GLU A 222 -2.55 -17.13 10.58
C GLU A 222 -1.95 -16.19 9.52
N LEU A 223 -0.88 -15.46 9.86
CA LEU A 223 -0.13 -14.66 8.89
C LEU A 223 0.42 -15.53 7.75
N ARG A 224 1.10 -16.63 8.07
CA ARG A 224 1.62 -17.54 7.04
C ARG A 224 0.52 -18.11 6.14
N ALA A 225 -0.63 -18.49 6.72
CA ALA A 225 -1.75 -19.02 5.97
C ALA A 225 -2.32 -17.98 5.00
N TYR A 226 -2.46 -16.73 5.45
CA TYR A 226 -2.88 -15.61 4.60
C TYR A 226 -1.89 -15.38 3.45
N LEU A 227 -0.59 -15.29 3.74
CA LEU A 227 0.44 -15.07 2.70
C LEU A 227 0.50 -16.23 1.68
N ALA A 228 0.27 -17.46 2.12
CA ALA A 228 0.16 -18.61 1.23
C ALA A 228 -1.06 -18.51 0.31
N GLN A 229 -2.18 -18.00 0.82
CA GLN A 229 -3.36 -17.73 0.00
C GLN A 229 -3.13 -16.58 -0.98
N VAL A 230 -2.46 -15.50 -0.58
CA VAL A 230 -2.06 -14.40 -1.49
C VAL A 230 -1.19 -14.93 -2.62
N TYR A 231 -0.18 -15.73 -2.30
CA TYR A 231 0.66 -16.37 -3.31
C TYR A 231 -0.16 -17.23 -4.28
N ALA A 232 -1.02 -18.11 -3.77
CA ALA A 232 -1.85 -18.97 -4.60
C ALA A 232 -2.88 -18.17 -5.43
N TYR A 233 -3.41 -17.08 -4.88
CA TYR A 233 -4.38 -16.20 -5.54
C TYR A 233 -3.78 -15.48 -6.74
N LEU A 234 -2.53 -15.01 -6.62
CA LEU A 234 -1.83 -14.30 -7.69
C LEU A 234 -1.15 -15.22 -8.71
N PHE A 235 -0.71 -16.43 -8.32
CA PHE A 235 0.18 -17.25 -9.15
C PHE A 235 -0.29 -18.69 -9.42
N GLU A 236 -1.32 -19.18 -8.72
CA GLU A 236 -1.78 -20.58 -8.82
C GLU A 236 -3.29 -20.70 -9.06
N ASP A 237 -3.91 -19.66 -9.63
CA ASP A 237 -5.32 -19.62 -9.98
C ASP A 237 -6.28 -19.93 -8.81
N PHE A 238 -5.89 -19.65 -7.57
CA PHE A 238 -6.77 -19.87 -6.42
C PHE A 238 -7.93 -18.88 -6.44
N ASP A 239 -9.17 -19.33 -6.63
CA ASP A 239 -10.32 -18.44 -6.93
C ASP A 239 -10.78 -17.52 -5.78
N ALA A 240 -10.56 -17.89 -4.53
CA ALA A 240 -11.07 -17.13 -3.39
C ALA A 240 -10.10 -16.01 -2.99
N MET A 241 -10.60 -14.76 -2.97
CA MET A 241 -9.81 -13.62 -2.49
C MET A 241 -9.36 -13.85 -1.04
N PRO A 242 -8.06 -13.79 -0.75
CA PRO A 242 -7.55 -13.85 0.61
C PRO A 242 -8.11 -12.67 1.41
N VAL A 243 -8.65 -12.96 2.59
CA VAL A 243 -9.24 -11.93 3.45
C VAL A 243 -8.33 -11.74 4.65
N ALA A 244 -7.81 -10.53 4.82
CA ALA A 244 -7.09 -10.15 6.03
C ALA A 244 -8.03 -10.20 7.25
N PRO A 245 -7.51 -10.30 8.49
CA PRO A 245 -8.31 -10.17 9.70
C PRO A 245 -9.08 -8.83 9.75
N GLN A 246 -10.17 -8.79 10.51
CA GLN A 246 -10.90 -7.55 10.81
C GLN A 246 -10.25 -6.80 11.96
#